data_AF-A0A523HRR2-F1
#
_entry.id   AF-A0A523HRR2-F1
#
_cell.length_a   1.000
_cell.length_b   1.000
_cell.length_c   1.000
_cell.angle_alpha   90.00
_cell.angle_beta   90.00
_cell.angle_gamma   90.00
#
_symmetry.space_group_name_H-M   'P 1'
#
loop_
_entity.id
_entity.type
_entity.pdbx_description
1 polymer ?
#
loop_
_entity_poly.entity_id
_entity_poly.type
_entity_poly.pdbx_seq_one_letter_code
_entity_poly.pdbx_strand_id
1 'polypeptide(L)'
;MILLDTHAWLFWVDDTLGKLSKNAFKKIEDAESLGVSVISCWEIAMLVAKQRLSFSLDVIQWIEKALKYSGIRLLNLDPEI
;
A
#
# COMPACT_ATOMS: atom_id res chain seq x y z
N MET A 1 12.75 8.47 3.74
CA MET A 1 11.80 7.36 3.47
C MET A 1 10.52 7.63 4.22
N ILE A 2 9.36 7.51 3.57
CA ILE A 2 8.04 7.57 4.22
C ILE A 2 7.48 6.15 4.31
N LEU A 3 7.11 5.71 5.50
CA LEU A 3 6.40 4.44 5.70
C LEU A 3 4.90 4.69 5.49
N LEU A 4 4.29 3.94 4.57
CA LEU A 4 2.87 4.03 4.29
C LEU A 4 2.10 3.07 5.20
N ASP A 5 1.04 3.58 5.81
CA ASP A 5 -0.02 2.75 6.38
C ASP A 5 -0.76 2.00 5.27
N THR A 6 -1.43 0.89 5.62
CA THR A 6 -2.19 0.05 4.69
C THR A 6 -3.23 0.84 3.90
N HIS A 7 -3.98 1.75 4.55
CA HIS A 7 -4.97 2.56 3.84
C HIS A 7 -4.31 3.64 2.97
N ALA A 8 -3.22 4.24 3.45
CA ALA A 8 -2.49 5.24 2.68
C ALA A 8 -1.91 4.63 1.40
N TRP A 9 -1.34 3.42 1.50
CA TRP A 9 -0.85 2.67 0.35
C TRP A 9 -1.98 2.30 -0.61
N LEU A 10 -3.08 1.74 -0.11
CA LEU A 10 -4.25 1.38 -0.91
C LEU A 10 -4.79 2.58 -1.70
N PHE A 11 -5.02 3.72 -1.03
CA PHE A 11 -5.60 4.91 -1.66
C PHE A 11 -4.62 5.66 -2.56
N TRP A 12 -3.32 5.49 -2.36
CA TRP A 12 -2.33 6.07 -3.26
C TRP A 12 -2.20 5.27 -4.55
N VAL A 13 -2.19 3.93 -4.45
CA VAL A 13 -2.19 3.06 -5.65
C VAL A 13 -3.50 3.19 -6.42
N ASP A 14 -4.62 3.30 -5.70
CA ASP A 14 -5.96 3.48 -6.26
C ASP A 14 -6.47 4.92 -6.05
N ASP A 15 -5.89 5.84 -6.82
CA ASP A 15 -6.19 7.29 -6.80
C ASP A 15 -7.67 7.61 -7.10
N THR A 16 -8.43 6.64 -7.63
CA THR A 16 -9.87 6.80 -7.89
C THR A 16 -10.70 7.03 -6.64
N LEU A 17 -10.18 6.65 -5.47
CA LEU A 17 -10.90 6.72 -4.20
C LEU A 17 -10.92 8.14 -3.61
N GLY A 18 -10.02 9.04 -4.03
CA GLY A 18 -9.98 10.44 -3.59
C GLY A 18 -9.87 10.65 -2.07
N LYS A 19 -9.45 9.61 -1.33
CA LYS A 19 -9.43 9.61 0.13
C LYS A 19 -8.16 10.18 0.75
N LEU A 20 -7.11 10.34 -0.05
CA LEU A 20 -5.90 11.05 0.38
C LEU A 20 -6.09 12.55 0.23
N SER A 21 -5.72 13.31 1.27
CA SER A 21 -5.63 14.75 1.13
C SER A 21 -4.57 15.11 0.08
N LYS A 22 -4.76 16.23 -0.64
CA LYS A 22 -3.80 16.73 -1.62
C LYS A 22 -2.38 16.87 -1.05
N ASN A 23 -2.27 17.27 0.22
CA ASN A 23 -0.98 17.40 0.90
C ASN A 23 -0.34 16.03 1.16
N ALA A 24 -1.12 15.04 1.60
CA ALA A 24 -0.61 13.69 1.80
C ALA A 24 -0.17 13.06 0.48
N PHE A 25 -1.00 13.14 -0.56
CA PHE A 25 -0.66 12.66 -1.90
C PHE A 25 0.65 13.28 -2.39
N LYS A 26 0.77 14.62 -2.32
CA LYS A 26 1.99 15.32 -2.71
C LYS A 26 3.22 14.88 -1.92
N LYS A 27 3.09 14.68 -0.60
CA LYS A 27 4.21 14.17 0.22
C LYS A 27 4.65 12.76 -0.17
N ILE A 28 3.72 11.92 -0.61
CA ILE A 28 4.03 10.56 -1.08
C ILE A 28 4.75 10.63 -2.44
N GLU A 29 4.24 11.44 -3.37
CA GLU A 29 4.86 11.66 -4.69
C GLU A 29 6.26 12.29 -4.61
N ASP A 30 6.45 13.28 -3.72
CA ASP A 30 7.73 13.97 -3.55
C ASP A 30 8.76 13.13 -2.78
N ALA A 31 8.38 11.97 -2.24
CA ALA A 31 9.28 11.13 -1.45
C ALA A 31 10.19 10.29 -2.35
N GLU A 32 11.51 10.43 -2.16
CA GLU A 32 12.51 9.61 -2.87
C GLU A 32 12.41 8.11 -2.58
N SER A 33 11.82 7.74 -1.42
CA SER A 33 11.65 6.35 -1.02
C SER A 33 10.41 6.18 -0.15
N LEU A 34 9.64 5.16 -0.50
CA LEU A 34 8.43 4.71 0.18
C LEU A 34 8.67 3.32 0.78
N GLY A 35 8.23 3.11 2.02
CA GLY A 35 8.22 1.81 2.67
C GLY A 35 6.80 1.29 2.76
N VAL A 36 6.63 -0.01 2.54
CA VAL A 36 5.39 -0.73 2.82
C VAL A 36 5.74 -1.96 3.66
N SER A 37 5.07 -2.15 4.79
CA SER A 37 5.29 -3.33 5.62
C SER A 37 4.69 -4.59 4.98
N VAL A 38 5.36 -5.73 5.12
CA VAL A 38 4.79 -7.04 4.75
C VAL A 38 3.45 -7.31 5.46
N ILE A 39 3.24 -6.73 6.64
CA ILE A 39 1.96 -6.81 7.37
C ILE A 39 0.85 -6.10 6.60
N SER A 40 1.14 -4.99 5.92
CA SER A 40 0.15 -4.29 5.09
C SER A 40 -0.35 -5.15 3.93
N CYS A 41 0.53 -5.99 3.35
CA CYS A 41 0.10 -6.97 2.33
C CYS A 41 -0.88 -7.99 2.91
N TRP A 42 -0.60 -8.50 4.12
CA TRP A 42 -1.50 -9.42 4.82
C TRP A 42 -2.84 -8.76 5.17
N GLU A 43 -2.84 -7.52 5.65
CA GLU A 43 -4.06 -6.80 5.97
C GLU A 43 -4.96 -6.61 4.74
N ILE A 44 -4.38 -6.27 3.58
CA ILE A 44 -5.13 -6.18 2.31
C ILE A 44 -5.71 -7.54 1.92
N ALA A 45 -4.92 -8.60 1.98
CA ALA A 45 -5.40 -9.95 1.71
C ALA A 45 -6.55 -10.35 2.64
N MET A 46 -6.46 -10.00 3.93
CA MET A 46 -7.50 -10.26 4.92
C MET A 46 -8.77 -9.45 4.66
N LEU A 47 -8.66 -8.20 4.20
CA LEU A 47 -9.82 -7.39 3.82
C LEU A 47 -10.55 -8.00 2.62
N VAL A 48 -9.81 -8.50 1.64
CA VAL A 48 -10.39 -9.21 0.48
C VAL A 48 -11.03 -10.53 0.90
N ALA A 49 -10.35 -11.34 1.72
CA ALA A 49 -10.88 -12.61 2.23
C ALA A 49 -12.18 -12.41 3.04
N LYS A 50 -12.29 -11.29 3.76
CA LYS A 50 -13.49 -10.90 4.50
C LYS A 50 -14.54 -10.17 3.65
N GLN A 51 -14.34 -10.08 2.33
CA GLN A 51 -15.24 -9.39 1.38
C GLN A 51 -15.49 -7.91 1.74
N ARG A 52 -14.54 -7.26 2.42
CA ARG A 52 -14.59 -5.82 2.77
C ARG A 52 -13.88 -4.95 1.73
N LEU A 53 -13.09 -5.58 0.88
CA LEU A 53 -12.39 -4.98 -0.24
C LEU A 53 -12.49 -5.92 -1.42
N SER A 54 -12.66 -5.38 -2.62
CA SER A 54 -12.72 -6.15 -3.86
C SER A 54 -11.92 -5.44 -4.93
N PHE A 55 -11.06 -6.18 -5.61
CA PHE A 55 -10.33 -5.69 -6.76
C PHE A 55 -10.86 -6.35 -8.03
N SER A 56 -10.68 -5.68 -9.18
CA SER A 56 -11.01 -6.27 -10.49
C SER A 56 -10.10 -7.44 -10.88
N LEU A 57 -9.00 -7.62 -10.15
CA LEU A 57 -8.03 -8.70 -10.33
C LEU A 57 -7.79 -9.43 -9.01
N ASP A 58 -7.09 -10.56 -9.07
CA ASP A 58 -6.70 -11.31 -7.89
C ASP A 58 -5.86 -10.45 -6.92
N VAL A 59 -6.06 -10.64 -5.61
CA VAL A 59 -5.41 -9.81 -4.58
C VAL A 59 -3.89 -9.95 -4.60
N ILE A 60 -3.35 -11.13 -4.90
CA ILE A 60 -1.90 -11.33 -5.00
C ILE A 60 -1.35 -10.56 -6.18
N GLN A 61 -2.03 -10.65 -7.34
CA GLN A 61 -1.64 -9.86 -8.52
C GLN A 61 -1.73 -8.35 -8.27
N TRP A 62 -2.69 -7.90 -7.45
CA TRP A 62 -2.80 -6.49 -7.09
C TRP A 62 -1.61 -6.05 -6.22
N ILE A 63 -1.28 -6.85 -5.20
CA ILE A 63 -0.13 -6.60 -4.31
C ILE A 63 1.18 -6.55 -5.12
N GLU A 64 1.40 -7.51 -6.01
CA GLU A 64 2.60 -7.55 -6.86
C GLU A 64 2.72 -6.32 -7.77
N LYS A 65 1.60 -5.85 -8.33
CA LYS A 65 1.59 -4.62 -9.15
C LYS A 65 1.83 -3.39 -8.29
N ALA A 66 1.16 -3.30 -7.15
CA ALA A 66 1.29 -2.19 -6.20
C ALA A 66 2.74 -2.04 -5.71
N LEU A 67 3.43 -3.14 -5.41
CA LEU A 67 4.83 -3.12 -4.96
C LEU A 67 5.84 -2.73 -6.07
N LYS A 68 5.45 -2.79 -7.34
CA LYS A 68 6.30 -2.39 -8.47
C LYS A 68 6.29 -0.88 -8.74
N TYR A 69 5.47 -0.11 -8.03
CA TYR A 69 5.50 1.34 -8.15
C TYR A 69 6.86 1.90 -7.73
N SER A 70 7.27 2.99 -8.39
CA SER A 70 8.57 3.63 -8.17
C SER A 70 8.77 4.00 -6.69
N GLY A 71 9.98 3.77 -6.19
CA GLY A 71 10.37 4.16 -4.84
C GLY A 71 9.87 3.25 -3.72
N ILE A 72 8.97 2.28 -3.98
CA ILE A 72 8.49 1.35 -2.97
C ILE A 72 9.55 0.31 -2.60
N ARG A 73 9.70 0.11 -1.30
CA ARG A 73 10.45 -0.99 -0.69
C ARG A 73 9.53 -1.77 0.22
N LEU A 74 9.44 -3.07 -0.02
CA LEU A 74 8.80 -3.99 0.90
C LEU A 74 9.70 -4.17 2.13
N LEU A 75 9.18 -3.87 3.30
CA LEU A 75 9.85 -4.00 4.58
C LEU A 75 9.40 -5.29 5.24
N ASN A 76 10.36 -6.18 5.51
CA ASN A 76 10.11 -7.41 6.25
C ASN A 76 9.92 -7.09 7.74
N LEU A 77 9.21 -7.99 8.43
CA LEU A 77 9.09 -7.95 9.87
C LEU A 77 10.02 -9.02 10.45
N ASP A 78 11.00 -8.57 11.24
CA ASP A 78 11.84 -9.44 12.05
C ASP A 78 11.23 -9.56 13.47
N PRO A 79 11.45 -10.68 14.17
CA PRO A 79 10.91 -10.88 15.52
C PRO A 79 11.59 -10.02 16.60
N GLU A 80 12.72 -9.40 16.27
CA GLU A 80 13.49 -8.51 17.15
C GLU A 80 12.90 -7.09 17.08
N ILE A 81 12.63 -6.50 18.25
CA ILE A 81 12.07 -5.14 18.40
C ILE A 81 13.19 -4.13 18.57
#